data_AF-A0A2A4SJN8-F1
#
_entry.id   AF-A0A2A4SJN8-F1
#
_cell.length_a   1.000
_cell.length_b   1.000
_cell.length_c   1.000
_cell.angle_alpha   90.00
_cell.angle_beta   90.00
_cell.angle_gamma   90.00
#
_symmetry.space_group_name_H-M   'P 1'
#
loop_
_entity.id
_entity.type
_entity.pdbx_description
1 polymer ?
#
loop_
_entity_poly.entity_id
_entity_poly.type
_entity_poly.pdbx_seq_one_letter_code
_entity_poly.pdbx_strand_id
1 'polypeptide(L)' 'MGNQQEQDINIEIINLVIARLRTIPKDASLSVGENEHEANLNSEALITEVKNQTEIGKKFIESELFFLRTLKDLPI' A
#
# COMPACT_ATOMS: atom_id res chain seq x y z
N MET A 1 24.60 -11.38 7.56
CA MET A 1 23.24 -11.64 8.08
C MET A 1 22.30 -10.43 7.94
N GLY A 2 22.78 -9.21 7.61
CA GLY A 2 21.91 -8.02 7.49
C GLY A 2 20.94 -7.98 6.30
N ASN A 3 21.22 -8.68 5.20
CA ASN A 3 20.47 -8.47 3.94
C ASN A 3 19.27 -9.40 3.73
N GLN A 4 19.10 -10.48 4.50
CA GLN A 4 17.98 -11.41 4.30
C GLN A 4 16.76 -10.97 5.12
N GLN A 5 16.97 -10.61 6.38
CA GLN A 5 15.92 -10.19 7.29
C GLN A 5 15.20 -8.90 6.84
N GLU A 6 15.94 -7.96 6.25
CA GLU A 6 15.35 -6.74 5.67
C GLU A 6 14.49 -7.02 4.44
N GLN A 7 14.88 -8.00 3.62
CA GLN A 7 14.11 -8.42 2.45
C GLN A 7 12.83 -9.14 2.87
N ASP A 8 12.91 -9.99 3.90
CA ASP A 8 11.75 -10.70 4.45
C ASP A 8 10.72 -9.71 5.03
N ILE A 9 11.19 -8.70 5.79
CA ILE A 9 10.33 -7.62 6.32
C ILE A 9 9.64 -6.85 5.18
N ASN A 10 10.37 -6.53 4.11
CA ASN A 10 9.78 -5.84 2.96
C ASN A 10 8.67 -6.67 2.28
N ILE A 11 8.87 -7.98 2.14
CA ILE A 11 7.86 -8.89 1.57
C ILE A 11 6.63 -8.97 2.46
N GLU A 12 6.80 -9.06 3.79
CA GLU A 12 5.69 -9.08 4.73
C GLU A 12 4.85 -7.80 4.68
N ILE A 13 5.52 -6.63 4.61
CA ILE A 13 4.84 -5.33 4.45
C ILE A 13 4.02 -5.29 3.17
N ILE A 14 4.59 -5.71 2.03
CA ILE A 14 3.89 -5.75 0.75
C ILE A 14 2.66 -6.67 0.84
N ASN A 15 2.81 -7.84 1.43
CA ASN A 15 1.71 -8.79 1.60
C ASN A 15 0.60 -8.24 2.50
N LEU A 16 0.94 -7.52 3.57
CA LEU A 16 -0.02 -6.87 4.44
C LEU A 16 -0.84 -5.81 3.69
N VAL A 17 -0.17 -4.95 2.91
CA VAL A 17 -0.84 -3.92 2.09
C VAL A 17 -1.77 -4.57 1.06
N ILE A 18 -1.32 -5.62 0.37
CA ILE A 18 -2.15 -6.37 -0.58
C ILE A 18 -3.36 -7.01 0.12
N ALA A 19 -3.18 -7.58 1.31
CA ALA A 19 -4.27 -8.19 2.07
C ALA A 19 -5.34 -7.16 2.42
N ARG A 20 -4.94 -5.94 2.82
CA ARG A 20 -5.87 -4.84 3.08
C ARG A 20 -6.59 -4.40 1.81
N LEU A 21 -5.89 -4.21 0.69
CA LEU A 21 -6.51 -3.85 -0.60
C LEU A 21 -7.57 -4.87 -1.04
N ARG A 22 -7.37 -6.16 -0.77
CA ARG A 22 -8.35 -7.22 -1.08
C ARG A 22 -9.64 -7.16 -0.26
N THR A 23 -9.63 -6.45 0.86
CA THR A 23 -10.85 -6.23 1.68
C THR A 23 -11.73 -5.10 1.14
N ILE A 24 -11.19 -4.30 0.22
CA ILE A 24 -11.90 -3.18 -0.40
C ILE A 24 -12.85 -3.71 -1.47
N PRO A 25 -14.12 -3.24 -1.51
CA PRO A 25 -15.06 -3.58 -2.57
C PRO A 25 -14.49 -3.30 -3.96
N LYS A 26 -14.74 -4.19 -4.92
CA LYS A 26 -14.15 -4.11 -6.28
C LYS A 26 -14.60 -2.89 -7.08
N ASP A 27 -15.76 -2.35 -6.73
CA ASP A 27 -16.39 -1.17 -7.31
C ASP A 27 -15.95 0.14 -6.63
N ALA A 28 -15.17 0.06 -5.54
CA ALA A 28 -14.62 1.24 -4.91
C ALA A 28 -13.53 1.87 -5.78
N SER A 29 -13.66 3.16 -6.04
CA SER A 29 -12.61 3.97 -6.65
C SER A 29 -11.66 4.46 -5.56
N LEU A 30 -10.37 4.18 -5.70
CA LEU A 30 -9.33 4.62 -4.78
C LEU A 30 -8.55 5.76 -5.42
N SER A 31 -8.64 6.94 -4.82
CA SER A 31 -7.79 8.07 -5.18
C SER A 31 -6.41 7.87 -4.56
N VAL A 32 -5.37 7.81 -5.39
CA VAL A 32 -3.98 7.56 -4.98
C VAL A 32 -3.11 8.81 -5.16
N GLY A 33 -3.65 9.89 -5.74
CA GLY A 33 -2.96 11.15 -5.98
C GLY A 33 -3.79 12.15 -6.78
N GLU A 34 -3.20 13.33 -7.02
CA GLU A 34 -3.88 14.49 -7.64
C GLU A 34 -3.66 14.62 -9.15
N ASN A 35 -2.68 13.92 -9.73
CA ASN A 35 -2.38 14.02 -11.16
C ASN A 35 -3.18 12.99 -11.97
N GLU A 36 -3.51 13.31 -13.23
CA GLU A 36 -4.37 12.47 -14.10
C GLU A 36 -3.82 11.05 -14.34
N HIS A 37 -2.52 10.84 -14.10
CA HIS A 37 -1.85 9.55 -14.21
C HIS A 37 -1.91 8.70 -12.91
N GLU A 38 -2.15 9.33 -11.76
CA GLU A 38 -2.35 8.70 -10.44
C GLU A 38 -3.85 8.68 -10.02
N ALA A 39 -4.71 9.27 -10.85
CA ALA A 39 -6.12 9.47 -10.55
C ALA A 39 -6.92 8.16 -10.69
N ASN A 40 -7.51 7.75 -9.56
CA ASN A 40 -8.56 6.74 -9.46
C ASN A 40 -8.20 5.34 -10.00
N LEU A 41 -7.51 4.57 -9.17
CA LEU A 41 -7.28 3.15 -9.40
C LEU A 41 -8.37 2.32 -8.69
N ASN A 42 -8.76 1.20 -9.27
CA ASN A 42 -9.48 0.17 -8.51
C ASN A 42 -8.48 -0.65 -7.69
N SER A 43 -9.00 -1.44 -6.74
CA SER A 43 -8.16 -2.24 -5.84
C SER A 43 -7.23 -3.23 -6.57
N GLU A 44 -7.66 -3.84 -7.69
CA GLU A 44 -6.84 -4.77 -8.46
C GLU A 44 -5.67 -4.08 -9.19
N ALA A 45 -5.92 -2.90 -9.77
CA ALA A 45 -4.88 -2.10 -10.41
C ALA A 45 -3.85 -1.65 -9.36
N LEU A 46 -4.31 -1.18 -8.21
CA LEU A 46 -3.43 -0.75 -7.13
C LEU A 46 -2.63 -1.91 -6.51
N ILE A 47 -3.21 -3.11 -6.40
CA ILE A 47 -2.48 -4.33 -6.02
C ILE A 47 -1.33 -4.61 -7.00
N THR A 48 -1.55 -4.37 -8.30
CA THR A 48 -0.53 -4.57 -9.33
C THR A 48 0.62 -3.57 -9.17
N GLU A 49 0.30 -2.30 -8.95
CA GLU A 49 1.31 -1.25 -8.67
C GLU A 49 2.15 -1.59 -7.42
N VAL A 50 1.51 -2.04 -6.34
CA VAL A 50 2.17 -2.44 -5.08
C VAL A 50 3.10 -3.65 -5.29
N LYS A 51 2.63 -4.69 -6.01
CA LYS A 51 3.45 -5.88 -6.31
C LYS A 51 4.66 -5.56 -7.16
N ASN A 52 4.49 -4.67 -8.13
CA ASN A 52 5.55 -4.27 -9.05
C ASN A 52 6.50 -3.22 -8.45
N GLN A 53 6.20 -2.73 -7.24
CA GLN A 53 6.94 -1.65 -6.57
C GLN A 53 7.15 -0.45 -7.49
N THR A 54 6.12 -0.07 -8.26
CA THR A 54 6.14 1.17 -9.03
C THR A 54 6.18 2.37 -8.08
N GLU A 55 6.41 3.57 -8.60
CA GLU A 55 6.39 4.77 -7.76
C GLU A 55 5.01 4.98 -7.09
N ILE A 56 3.92 4.62 -7.76
CA ILE A 56 2.57 4.62 -7.18
C ILE A 56 2.47 3.58 -6.07
N GLY A 57 2.93 2.34 -6.33
CA GLY A 57 2.92 1.26 -5.35
C GLY A 57 3.70 1.58 -4.08
N LYS A 58 4.90 2.16 -4.23
CA LYS A 58 5.75 2.57 -3.10
C LYS A 58 5.11 3.69 -2.28
N LYS A 59 4.62 4.75 -2.94
CA LYS A 59 3.88 5.83 -2.26
C LYS A 59 2.69 5.30 -1.48
N PHE A 60 1.96 4.34 -2.06
CA PHE A 60 0.83 3.72 -1.38
C PHE A 60 1.27 2.93 -0.13
N ILE A 61 2.32 2.11 -0.24
CA ILE A 61 2.89 1.40 0.91
C ILE A 61 3.30 2.40 2.01
N GLU A 62 3.97 3.50 1.66
CA GLU A 62 4.38 4.54 2.60
C GLU A 62 3.18 5.19 3.29
N SER A 63 2.12 5.51 2.53
CA SER A 63 0.88 6.08 3.06
C SER A 63 0.19 5.13 4.04
N GLU A 64 0.12 3.84 3.70
CA GLU A 64 -0.45 2.80 4.54
C GLU A 64 0.33 2.61 5.84
N LEU A 65 1.66 2.56 5.76
CA LEU A 65 2.51 2.48 6.95
C LEU A 65 2.44 3.75 7.79
N PHE A 66 2.32 4.91 7.16
CA PHE A 66 2.09 6.18 7.86
C PHE A 66 0.78 6.14 8.64
N PHE A 67 -0.32 5.74 8.00
CA PHE A 67 -1.61 5.55 8.66
C PHE A 67 -1.52 4.58 9.84
N LEU A 68 -0.89 3.42 9.67
CA LEU A 68 -0.73 2.45 10.77
C LEU A 68 0.08 3.02 11.95
N ARG A 69 1.11 3.84 11.67
CA ARG A 69 1.89 4.50 12.72
C ARG A 69 1.05 5.52 13.48
N THR A 70 0.21 6.30 12.81
CA THR A 70 -0.63 7.30 13.48
C THR A 70 -1.70 6.66 14.37
N LEU A 71 -2.11 5.41 14.10
CA LEU A 71 -3.02 4.67 14.98
C LEU A 71 -2.45 4.46 16.40
N LYS A 72 -1.13 4.41 16.55
CA LYS A 72 -0.48 4.28 17.86
C LYS A 72 -0.68 5.52 18.73
N ASP A 73 -0.80 6.68 18.10
CA ASP A 73 -0.93 7.97 18.76
C ASP A 73 -2.39 8.40 18.92
N LEU A 74 -3.34 7.57 18.47
CA LEU A 74 -4.75 7.79 18.72
C LEU A 74 -5.07 7.63 20.21
N PRO A 75 -5.81 8.56 20.84
CA PRO A 75 -6.33 8.38 22.19
C PRO A 75 -7.52 7.40 22.11
N ILE A 76 -7.21 6.11 22.11
CA ILE A 76 -8.19 5.01 22.18
C ILE A 76 -8.40 4.57 23.63
#